data_AF-A0A6V7SA94-F1
#
_entry.id   AF-A0A6V7SA94-F1
#
_cell.length_a   1.000
_cell.length_b   1.000
_cell.length_c   1.000
_cell.angle_alpha   90.00
_cell.angle_beta   90.00
_cell.angle_gamma   90.00
#
_symmetry.space_group_name_H-M   'P 1'
#
loop_
_entity.id
_entity.type
_entity.pdbx_description
1 polymer ?
#
loop_
_entity_poly.entity_id
_entity_poly.type
_entity_poly.pdbx_seq_one_letter_code
_entity_poly.pdbx_strand_id
1 'polypeptide(L)'
;MNKTYIKVSLAFLSIAGYMQNVIFASETAENGCTKKSRYHHMIPSSVFEQYQDEALDDVDEALAAIHYAQQAKDLLLKLSEVDVHDYSTYSTENEHKIYNKKIENMDIGRLDFTIPSSSKYPEVYRQYWDFKYEKNIDEKIINGKVARLYCKNTVLFEKHNPDPNYTPLTKKYTLASRIYLQDLTVIICPSRTLIYDGDVNDEIKLQEVYKSQKPIELDIDPEEALNKMADNLAGFVIKKGDDDQVHVTYINAIYDSGNSTETTQNIRQRAHEYTKILKLAQRIISNEVSTISN
;
A
#
# COMPACT_ATOMS: atom_id res chain seq x y z
N MET A 1 15.38 -34.46 17.33
CA MET A 1 15.20 -33.42 16.28
C MET A 1 13.71 -33.25 16.06
N ASN A 2 13.16 -32.06 16.39
CA ASN A 2 11.70 -31.84 16.37
C ASN A 2 11.20 -31.75 14.92
N LYS A 3 10.32 -32.66 14.51
CA LYS A 3 9.80 -32.75 13.13
C LYS A 3 9.09 -31.47 12.68
N THR A 4 8.54 -30.71 13.62
CA THR A 4 7.88 -29.42 13.35
C THR A 4 8.88 -28.32 12.99
N TYR A 5 10.04 -28.29 13.66
CA TYR A 5 11.09 -27.31 13.39
C TYR A 5 11.69 -27.48 11.99
N ILE A 6 11.89 -28.74 11.56
CA ILE A 6 12.40 -29.06 10.23
C ILE A 6 11.43 -28.61 9.14
N LYS A 7 10.11 -28.75 9.34
CA LYS A 7 9.10 -28.28 8.38
C LYS A 7 9.09 -26.76 8.25
N VAL A 8 9.18 -26.04 9.37
CA VAL A 8 9.23 -24.57 9.40
C VAL A 8 10.50 -24.07 8.72
N SER A 9 11.67 -24.65 9.03
CA SER A 9 12.93 -24.29 8.38
C SER A 9 12.95 -24.58 6.88
N LEU A 10 12.36 -25.71 6.44
CA LEU A 10 12.25 -26.02 5.00
C LEU A 10 11.34 -25.02 4.27
N ALA A 11 10.23 -24.60 4.89
CA ALA A 11 9.34 -23.59 4.33
C ALA A 11 10.06 -22.24 4.15
N PHE A 12 10.86 -21.82 5.14
CA PHE A 12 11.70 -20.62 5.02
C PHE A 12 12.79 -20.75 3.94
N LEU A 13 13.40 -21.93 3.78
CA LEU A 13 14.38 -22.20 2.72
C LEU A 13 13.75 -22.19 1.32
N SER A 14 12.53 -22.72 1.16
CA SER A 14 11.81 -22.64 -0.11
C SER A 14 11.38 -21.21 -0.46
N ILE A 15 11.04 -20.40 0.55
CA ILE A 15 10.71 -18.98 0.37
C ILE A 15 11.98 -18.19 0.00
N ALA A 16 13.11 -18.43 0.66
CA ALA A 16 14.38 -17.79 0.33
C ALA A 16 14.86 -18.12 -1.10
N GLY A 17 14.69 -19.39 -1.53
CA GLY A 17 14.98 -19.80 -2.91
C GLY A 17 14.02 -19.21 -3.93
N TYR A 18 12.72 -19.11 -3.63
CA TYR A 18 11.74 -18.42 -4.47
C TYR A 18 12.04 -16.93 -4.61
N MET A 19 12.41 -16.27 -3.51
CA MET A 19 12.78 -14.86 -3.49
C MET A 19 14.06 -14.59 -4.29
N GLN A 20 15.06 -15.47 -4.25
CA GLN A 20 16.25 -15.36 -5.11
C GLN A 20 15.89 -15.43 -6.60
N ASN A 21 14.95 -16.29 -6.99
CA ASN A 21 14.49 -16.40 -8.38
C ASN A 21 13.64 -15.19 -8.81
N VAL A 22 12.84 -14.62 -7.91
CA VAL A 22 12.11 -13.35 -8.14
C VAL A 22 13.09 -12.17 -8.24
N ILE A 23 14.15 -12.15 -7.43
CA ILE A 23 15.23 -11.15 -7.50
C ILE A 23 15.95 -11.23 -8.86
N PHE A 24 16.28 -12.44 -9.35
CA PHE A 24 16.88 -12.62 -10.68
C PHE A 24 15.94 -12.27 -11.84
N ALA A 25 14.65 -12.59 -11.76
CA ALA A 25 13.67 -12.19 -12.78
C ALA A 25 13.36 -10.69 -12.75
N SER A 26 13.64 -10.01 -11.62
CA SER A 26 13.50 -8.56 -11.47
C SER A 26 14.71 -7.74 -11.95
N GLU A 27 15.75 -8.37 -12.52
CA GLU A 27 16.93 -7.66 -13.03
C GLU A 27 16.64 -6.70 -14.20
N THR A 28 15.41 -6.67 -14.73
CA THR A 28 14.92 -5.63 -15.67
C THR A 28 14.19 -4.46 -14.98
N ALA A 29 13.90 -4.53 -13.69
CA ALA A 29 13.31 -3.45 -12.90
C ALA A 29 14.07 -3.26 -11.58
N GLU A 30 14.98 -2.28 -11.60
CA GLU A 30 15.93 -1.89 -10.55
C GLU A 30 15.28 -1.65 -9.16
N ASN A 31 14.97 -2.73 -8.42
CA ASN A 31 14.44 -2.73 -7.06
C ASN A 31 15.49 -3.21 -6.03
N GLY A 32 16.73 -2.73 -6.15
CA GLY A 32 17.83 -3.15 -5.27
C GLY A 32 17.81 -2.43 -3.91
N CYS A 33 17.55 -3.16 -2.82
CA CYS A 33 17.89 -2.76 -1.44
C CYS A 33 19.40 -2.89 -1.14
N THR A 34 20.26 -2.68 -2.14
CA THR A 34 21.72 -2.79 -2.00
C THR A 34 22.39 -1.45 -2.26
N LYS A 35 23.30 -1.09 -1.35
CA LYS A 35 24.02 0.19 -1.36
C LYS A 35 24.75 0.38 -2.71
N LYS A 36 24.37 1.45 -3.43
CA LYS A 36 24.92 2.01 -4.68
C LYS A 36 24.44 1.36 -5.99
N SER A 37 23.36 1.87 -6.56
CA SER A 37 23.14 1.83 -8.01
C SER A 37 23.48 3.19 -8.63
N ARG A 38 24.24 3.18 -9.74
CA ARG A 38 24.75 4.35 -10.45
C ARG A 38 23.85 4.66 -11.64
N TYR A 39 22.68 5.26 -11.43
CA TYR A 39 21.91 5.91 -12.50
C TYR A 39 21.19 7.14 -11.93
N HIS A 40 21.79 8.31 -12.16
CA HIS A 40 21.39 9.58 -11.55
C HIS A 40 20.24 10.33 -12.24
N HIS A 41 19.46 9.70 -13.12
CA HIS A 41 18.38 10.40 -13.81
C HIS A 41 17.09 9.58 -13.89
N MET A 42 15.98 10.25 -13.50
CA MET A 42 14.55 9.88 -13.68
C MET A 42 13.82 9.05 -12.60
N ILE A 43 14.10 9.28 -11.32
CA ILE A 43 13.19 8.97 -10.19
C ILE A 43 13.02 10.26 -9.38
N PRO A 44 11.88 10.59 -8.74
CA PRO A 44 11.88 11.69 -7.79
C PRO A 44 12.72 11.23 -6.59
N SER A 45 14.03 11.51 -6.67
CA SER A 45 15.04 11.32 -5.62
C SER A 45 14.58 11.94 -4.29
N SER A 46 13.73 12.95 -4.38
CA SER A 46 13.36 13.86 -3.31
C SER A 46 12.52 13.32 -2.14
N VAL A 47 11.85 12.15 -2.22
CA VAL A 47 11.11 11.61 -1.04
C VAL A 47 12.05 10.79 -0.17
N PHE A 48 12.83 9.90 -0.80
CA PHE A 48 13.84 9.11 -0.10
C PHE A 48 14.91 10.00 0.52
N GLU A 49 15.39 11.01 -0.21
CA GLU A 49 16.35 12.00 0.31
C GLU A 49 15.78 12.80 1.49
N GLN A 50 14.48 13.09 1.48
CA GLN A 50 13.84 13.83 2.58
C GLN A 50 13.77 13.01 3.87
N TYR A 51 13.62 11.68 3.76
CA TYR A 51 13.46 10.78 4.90
C TYR A 51 14.68 9.87 5.12
N GLN A 52 15.86 10.32 4.69
CA GLN A 52 17.08 9.53 4.80
C GLN A 52 17.48 9.33 6.27
N ASP A 53 17.14 10.27 7.15
CA ASP A 53 17.43 10.17 8.58
C ASP A 53 16.58 9.09 9.28
N GLU A 54 15.44 8.72 8.71
CA GLU A 54 14.56 7.62 9.15
C GLU A 54 14.94 6.27 8.52
N ALA A 55 16.04 6.20 7.75
CA ALA A 55 16.51 4.96 7.15
C ALA A 55 16.93 3.95 8.23
N LEU A 56 16.40 2.72 8.12
CA LEU A 56 16.74 1.63 9.02
C LEU A 56 17.76 0.68 8.36
N ASP A 57 18.89 0.45 9.03
CA ASP A 57 19.94 -0.48 8.56
C ASP A 57 19.72 -1.94 9.05
N ASP A 58 18.61 -2.25 9.75
CA ASP A 58 18.24 -3.60 10.18
C ASP A 58 17.65 -4.42 9.02
N VAL A 59 18.45 -5.35 8.51
CA VAL A 59 18.11 -6.20 7.37
C VAL A 59 16.99 -7.19 7.72
N ASP A 60 16.96 -7.74 8.93
CA ASP A 60 15.95 -8.75 9.27
C ASP A 60 14.57 -8.12 9.37
N GLU A 61 14.48 -6.93 9.97
CA GLU A 61 13.23 -6.19 10.03
C GLU A 61 12.78 -5.73 8.64
N ALA A 62 13.70 -5.23 7.81
CA ALA A 62 13.38 -4.84 6.43
C ALA A 62 12.86 -6.02 5.59
N LEU A 63 13.49 -7.20 5.72
CA LEU A 63 13.04 -8.42 5.03
C LEU A 63 11.64 -8.83 5.47
N ALA A 64 11.36 -8.75 6.77
CA ALA A 64 10.04 -9.02 7.30
C ALA A 64 9.03 -8.03 6.71
N ALA A 65 9.27 -6.72 6.80
CA ALA A 65 8.40 -5.69 6.23
C ALA A 65 8.10 -5.92 4.73
N ILE A 66 9.13 -6.24 3.94
CA ILE A 66 8.96 -6.55 2.51
C ILE A 66 8.07 -7.79 2.31
N HIS A 67 8.25 -8.85 3.09
CA HIS A 67 7.40 -10.04 3.01
C HIS A 67 5.92 -9.73 3.34
N TYR A 68 5.67 -8.82 4.27
CA TYR A 68 4.32 -8.32 4.56
C TYR A 68 3.72 -7.55 3.39
N ALA A 69 4.49 -6.62 2.81
CA ALA A 69 4.06 -5.85 1.65
C ALA A 69 3.75 -6.74 0.44
N GLN A 70 4.54 -7.81 0.23
CA GLN A 70 4.32 -8.75 -0.86
C GLN A 70 2.99 -9.52 -0.71
N GLN A 71 2.70 -10.04 0.48
CA GLN A 71 1.42 -10.73 0.73
C GLN A 71 0.22 -9.78 0.57
N ALA A 72 0.32 -8.56 1.08
CA ALA A 72 -0.72 -7.55 0.91
C ALA A 72 -0.94 -7.20 -0.57
N LYS A 73 0.15 -7.10 -1.34
CA LYS A 73 0.12 -6.92 -2.80
C LYS A 73 -0.54 -8.09 -3.52
N ASP A 74 -0.23 -9.33 -3.16
CA ASP A 74 -0.85 -10.50 -3.79
C ASP A 74 -2.36 -10.54 -3.53
N LEU A 75 -2.79 -10.26 -2.30
CA LEU A 75 -4.21 -10.18 -1.96
C LEU A 75 -4.90 -9.03 -2.70
N LEU A 76 -4.29 -7.84 -2.72
CA LEU A 76 -4.83 -6.66 -3.41
C LEU A 76 -4.98 -6.88 -4.92
N LEU A 77 -4.01 -7.55 -5.55
CA LEU A 77 -4.09 -7.92 -6.97
C LEU A 77 -5.27 -8.85 -7.22
N LYS A 78 -5.40 -9.93 -6.44
CA LYS A 78 -6.54 -10.86 -6.58
C LYS A 78 -7.87 -10.14 -6.38
N LEU A 79 -7.99 -9.26 -5.39
CA LEU A 79 -9.20 -8.47 -5.16
C LEU A 79 -9.52 -7.52 -6.33
N SER A 80 -8.50 -6.97 -7.02
CA SER A 80 -8.73 -6.11 -8.20
C SER A 80 -9.27 -6.89 -9.40
N GLU A 81 -9.04 -8.20 -9.45
CA GLU A 81 -9.51 -9.10 -10.50
C GLU A 81 -10.89 -9.71 -10.20
N VAL A 82 -11.40 -9.58 -8.97
CA VAL A 82 -12.75 -10.04 -8.60
C VAL A 82 -13.81 -9.30 -9.40
N ASP A 83 -14.80 -10.05 -9.89
CA ASP A 83 -15.96 -9.51 -10.58
C ASP A 83 -16.87 -8.75 -9.62
N VAL A 84 -17.31 -7.57 -10.03
CA VAL A 84 -18.08 -6.62 -9.21
C VAL A 84 -19.60 -6.76 -9.35
N HIS A 85 -20.11 -7.80 -10.01
CA HIS A 85 -21.54 -8.03 -10.25
C HIS A 85 -22.41 -8.05 -8.99
N ASP A 86 -21.88 -8.52 -7.87
CA ASP A 86 -22.56 -8.60 -6.58
C ASP A 86 -22.23 -7.42 -5.65
N TYR A 87 -21.48 -6.43 -6.15
CA TYR A 87 -21.23 -5.17 -5.46
C TYR A 87 -22.37 -4.18 -5.72
N SER A 88 -22.76 -3.45 -4.68
CA SER A 88 -23.56 -2.25 -4.85
C SER A 88 -22.74 -1.20 -5.60
N THR A 89 -23.31 -0.58 -6.63
CA THR A 89 -22.60 0.38 -7.49
C THR A 89 -23.23 1.76 -7.39
N TYR A 90 -22.37 2.77 -7.24
CA TYR A 90 -22.74 4.19 -7.33
C TYR A 90 -21.83 4.86 -8.37
N SER A 91 -22.43 5.47 -9.39
CA SER A 91 -21.70 6.27 -10.36
C SER A 91 -21.59 7.71 -9.87
N THR A 92 -20.42 8.32 -10.03
CA THR A 92 -20.23 9.76 -9.80
C THR A 92 -20.59 10.56 -11.06
N GLU A 93 -20.77 11.89 -10.94
CA GLU A 93 -21.08 12.79 -12.08
C GLU A 93 -20.08 12.71 -13.24
N ASN A 94 -18.86 12.20 -12.99
CA ASN A 94 -17.77 12.06 -13.96
C ASN A 94 -17.56 10.60 -14.42
N GLU A 95 -18.61 9.77 -14.42
CA GLU A 95 -18.61 8.36 -14.86
C GLU A 95 -17.71 7.39 -14.07
N HIS A 96 -17.01 7.84 -13.02
CA HIS A 96 -16.28 6.93 -12.14
C HIS A 96 -17.25 6.00 -11.40
N LYS A 97 -16.83 4.74 -11.25
CA LYS A 97 -17.64 3.71 -10.60
C LYS A 97 -17.09 3.41 -9.22
N ILE A 98 -17.93 3.60 -8.21
CA ILE A 98 -17.65 3.20 -6.84
C ILE A 98 -18.47 1.94 -6.57
N TYR A 99 -17.79 0.90 -6.12
CA TYR A 99 -18.34 -0.38 -5.75
C TYR A 99 -18.21 -0.58 -4.25
N ASN A 100 -19.26 -1.06 -3.60
CA ASN A 100 -19.22 -1.43 -2.19
C ASN A 100 -19.84 -2.80 -1.97
N LYS A 101 -19.21 -3.61 -1.14
CA LYS A 101 -19.70 -4.93 -0.72
C LYS A 101 -19.39 -5.14 0.74
N LYS A 102 -20.36 -5.65 1.48
CA LYS A 102 -20.18 -6.04 2.89
C LYS A 102 -20.27 -7.56 2.99
N ILE A 103 -19.24 -8.17 3.58
CA ILE A 103 -19.14 -9.62 3.77
C ILE A 103 -18.69 -9.85 5.20
N GLU A 104 -19.54 -10.48 6.02
CA GLU A 104 -19.28 -10.67 7.45
C GLU A 104 -18.90 -9.33 8.14
N ASN A 105 -17.67 -9.26 8.66
CA ASN A 105 -17.11 -8.09 9.35
C ASN A 105 -16.32 -7.17 8.40
N MET A 106 -16.23 -7.48 7.11
CA MET A 106 -15.49 -6.70 6.14
C MET A 106 -16.41 -5.78 5.32
N ASP A 107 -16.06 -4.50 5.26
CA ASP A 107 -16.66 -3.52 4.37
C ASP A 107 -15.66 -3.16 3.26
N ILE A 108 -15.90 -3.68 2.06
CA ILE A 108 -15.01 -3.55 0.90
C ILE A 108 -15.49 -2.38 0.04
N GLY A 109 -14.64 -1.36 -0.10
CA GLY A 109 -14.82 -0.28 -1.07
C GLY A 109 -13.84 -0.44 -2.22
N ARG A 110 -14.31 -0.22 -3.45
CA ARG A 110 -13.50 -0.20 -4.67
C ARG A 110 -13.88 1.00 -5.53
N LEU A 111 -12.88 1.67 -6.09
CA LEU A 111 -13.00 2.79 -7.01
C LEU A 111 -12.21 2.47 -8.27
N ASP A 112 -12.91 2.41 -9.40
CA ASP A 112 -12.30 2.19 -10.71
C ASP A 112 -12.45 3.42 -11.60
N PHE A 113 -11.36 3.81 -12.26
CA PHE A 113 -11.32 4.91 -13.22
C PHE A 113 -10.15 4.77 -14.19
N THR A 114 -10.21 5.53 -15.29
CA THR A 114 -9.15 5.61 -16.28
C THR A 114 -8.57 7.03 -16.36
N ILE A 115 -7.29 7.11 -16.72
CA ILE A 115 -6.63 8.36 -17.08
C ILE A 115 -6.20 8.24 -18.56
N PRO A 116 -6.67 9.14 -19.44
CA PRO A 116 -6.29 9.14 -20.85
C PRO A 116 -4.78 9.28 -21.08
N SER A 117 -4.29 8.57 -22.10
CA SER A 117 -2.90 8.44 -22.49
C SER A 117 -2.08 7.51 -21.60
N SER A 118 -1.72 6.35 -22.16
CA SER A 118 -0.87 5.35 -21.50
C SER A 118 0.54 5.89 -21.17
N SER A 119 0.96 6.98 -21.82
CA SER A 119 2.23 7.66 -21.55
C SER A 119 2.25 8.33 -20.18
N LYS A 120 1.08 8.61 -19.58
CA LYS A 120 0.95 9.17 -18.21
C LYS A 120 1.20 8.14 -17.13
N TYR A 121 1.32 6.84 -17.47
CA TYR A 121 1.54 5.78 -16.50
C TYR A 121 2.67 6.09 -15.48
N PRO A 122 3.86 6.59 -15.89
CA PRO A 122 4.90 6.99 -14.95
C PRO A 122 4.56 8.16 -14.04
N GLU A 123 3.76 9.11 -14.52
CA GLU A 123 3.31 10.24 -13.72
C GLU A 123 2.28 9.79 -12.68
N VAL A 124 1.32 8.97 -13.09
CA VAL A 124 0.25 8.44 -12.24
C VAL A 124 0.85 7.77 -11.00
N TYR A 125 1.62 6.69 -11.15
CA TYR A 125 2.14 6.00 -9.97
C TYR A 125 3.10 6.86 -9.12
N ARG A 126 3.72 7.90 -9.69
CA ARG A 126 4.58 8.84 -8.94
C ARG A 126 3.76 9.78 -8.08
N GLN A 127 2.67 10.33 -8.62
CA GLN A 127 1.80 11.24 -7.87
C GLN A 127 0.99 10.51 -6.80
N TYR A 128 0.55 9.27 -7.06
CA TYR A 128 -0.13 8.43 -6.06
C TYR A 128 0.81 7.93 -4.95
N TRP A 129 2.11 7.74 -5.23
CA TRP A 129 3.16 7.46 -4.24
C TRP A 129 3.89 8.74 -3.79
N ASP A 130 3.12 9.70 -3.28
CA ASP A 130 3.65 10.95 -2.72
C ASP A 130 3.10 11.18 -1.31
N PHE A 131 3.99 11.15 -0.33
CA PHE A 131 3.69 11.27 1.10
C PHE A 131 4.54 12.35 1.78
N LYS A 132 5.08 13.31 1.01
CA LYS A 132 5.87 14.41 1.59
C LYS A 132 5.03 15.24 2.55
N TYR A 133 5.36 15.13 3.84
CA TYR A 133 4.60 15.71 4.95
C TYR A 133 4.56 17.24 4.95
N GLU A 134 5.57 17.90 4.38
CA GLU A 134 5.72 19.37 4.40
C GLU A 134 4.88 20.13 3.35
N LYS A 135 4.23 19.42 2.40
CA LYS A 135 3.35 20.05 1.41
C LYS A 135 1.90 19.81 1.80
N ASN A 136 1.07 20.87 1.73
CA ASN A 136 -0.39 20.87 1.90
C ASN A 136 -1.01 19.47 2.08
N ILE A 137 -1.12 19.01 3.34
CA ILE A 137 -1.57 17.67 3.74
C ILE A 137 -2.92 17.31 3.08
N ASP A 138 -3.74 18.32 2.82
CA ASP A 138 -5.06 18.17 2.20
C ASP A 138 -5.02 17.70 0.74
N GLU A 139 -3.89 17.85 0.05
CA GLU A 139 -3.75 17.47 -1.36
C GLU A 139 -3.13 16.08 -1.57
N LYS A 140 -2.62 15.45 -0.50
CA LYS A 140 -1.96 14.15 -0.56
C LYS A 140 -2.91 13.03 -0.18
N ILE A 141 -2.71 11.90 -0.84
CA ILE A 141 -3.48 10.68 -0.63
C ILE A 141 -2.90 9.93 0.57
N ILE A 142 -1.58 9.71 0.57
CA ILE A 142 -0.88 9.05 1.66
C ILE A 142 -0.47 10.11 2.67
N ASN A 143 -1.11 10.08 3.83
CA ASN A 143 -0.81 10.97 4.95
C ASN A 143 -0.37 10.13 6.14
N GLY A 144 0.82 10.41 6.65
CA GLY A 144 1.36 9.73 7.81
C GLY A 144 2.73 10.30 8.16
N LYS A 145 3.07 10.26 9.44
CA LYS A 145 4.42 10.59 9.88
C LYS A 145 5.30 9.39 9.55
N VAL A 146 6.37 9.60 8.78
CA VAL A 146 7.34 8.55 8.49
C VAL A 146 8.02 8.13 9.79
N ALA A 147 7.90 6.85 10.12
CA ALA A 147 8.54 6.26 11.29
C ALA A 147 9.82 5.51 10.91
N ARG A 148 9.79 4.81 9.76
CA ARG A 148 10.92 4.04 9.23
C ARG A 148 10.91 4.03 7.71
N LEU A 149 12.09 4.17 7.13
CA LEU A 149 12.34 3.98 5.71
C LEU A 149 13.18 2.70 5.53
N TYR A 150 12.54 1.60 5.14
CA TYR A 150 13.23 0.33 4.92
C TYR A 150 13.98 0.32 3.59
N CYS A 151 13.35 0.88 2.55
CA CYS A 151 13.97 1.08 1.24
C CYS A 151 13.23 2.17 0.48
N LYS A 152 13.71 2.50 -0.72
CA LYS A 152 13.14 3.55 -1.59
C LYS A 152 11.63 3.43 -1.83
N ASN A 153 11.10 2.22 -1.76
CA ASN A 153 9.72 1.92 -2.10
C ASN A 153 8.93 1.30 -0.93
N THR A 154 9.47 1.23 0.29
CA THR A 154 8.76 0.62 1.43
C THR A 154 8.99 1.45 2.69
N VAL A 155 7.89 1.94 3.26
CA VAL A 155 7.87 2.92 4.34
C VAL A 155 6.88 2.49 5.41
N LEU A 156 7.27 2.70 6.66
CA LEU A 156 6.38 2.57 7.78
C LEU A 156 5.89 3.95 8.22
N PHE A 157 4.58 4.10 8.36
CA PHE A 157 3.96 5.30 8.89
C PHE A 157 3.47 5.07 10.32
N GLU A 158 3.67 6.07 11.18
CA GLU A 158 2.99 6.19 12.47
C GLU A 158 1.60 6.78 12.23
N LYS A 159 0.53 6.07 12.64
CA LYS A 159 -0.84 6.59 12.59
C LYS A 159 -0.95 7.72 13.62
N HIS A 160 -1.26 8.92 13.15
CA HIS A 160 -1.41 10.08 14.02
C HIS A 160 -2.57 9.87 15.01
N ASN A 161 -2.33 10.15 16.30
CA ASN A 161 -3.41 10.21 17.27
C ASN A 161 -4.16 11.55 17.08
N PRO A 162 -5.46 11.53 16.73
CA PRO A 162 -6.21 12.77 16.50
C PRO A 162 -6.39 13.62 17.78
N ASP A 163 -6.19 13.06 18.97
CA ASP A 163 -6.25 13.81 20.23
C ASP A 163 -4.85 14.29 20.67
N PRO A 164 -4.57 15.61 20.61
CA PRO A 164 -3.27 16.16 21.01
C PRO A 164 -3.03 16.10 22.52
N ASN A 165 -4.06 15.88 23.35
CA ASN A 165 -3.95 15.82 24.81
C ASN A 165 -3.79 14.39 25.33
N TYR A 166 -3.92 13.39 24.47
CA TYR A 166 -3.79 11.99 24.83
C TYR A 166 -2.54 11.41 24.17
N THR A 167 -1.66 10.82 24.96
CA THR A 167 -0.60 9.96 24.43
C THR A 167 -1.10 8.53 24.54
N PRO A 168 -1.37 7.84 23.41
CA PRO A 168 -1.81 6.46 23.45
C PRO A 168 -0.76 5.59 24.12
N LEU A 169 -1.20 4.65 24.96
CA LEU A 169 -0.34 3.61 25.52
C LEU A 169 0.20 2.66 24.43
N THR A 170 -0.47 2.59 23.28
CA THR A 170 -0.08 1.76 22.13
C THR A 170 0.08 2.61 20.87
N LYS A 171 1.18 2.42 20.15
CA LYS A 171 1.39 3.05 18.85
C LYS A 171 0.86 2.15 17.74
N LYS A 172 0.08 2.73 16.83
CA LYS A 172 -0.40 2.04 15.62
C LYS A 172 0.50 2.47 14.45
N TYR A 173 1.09 1.50 13.78
CA TYR A 173 1.85 1.71 12.56
C TYR A 173 1.15 1.08 11.37
N THR A 174 1.39 1.59 10.18
CA THR A 174 0.88 1.03 8.94
C THR A 174 1.99 0.95 7.92
N LEU A 175 2.00 -0.14 7.15
CA LEU A 175 2.99 -0.35 6.13
C LEU A 175 2.46 0.17 4.79
N ALA A 176 3.32 0.86 4.07
CA ALA A 176 3.09 1.24 2.70
C ALA A 176 4.23 0.76 1.82
N SER A 177 3.90 0.36 0.61
CA SER A 177 4.92 -0.10 -0.34
C SER A 177 4.49 0.14 -1.78
N ARG A 178 5.43 0.52 -2.64
CA ARG A 178 5.22 0.60 -4.08
C ARG A 178 6.00 -0.52 -4.77
N ILE A 179 5.27 -1.39 -5.46
CA ILE A 179 5.83 -2.59 -6.06
C ILE A 179 5.59 -2.55 -7.57
N TYR A 180 6.68 -2.56 -8.32
CA TYR A 180 6.67 -2.60 -9.78
C TYR A 180 6.57 -4.04 -10.28
N LEU A 181 5.65 -4.27 -11.21
CA LEU A 181 5.54 -5.47 -12.03
C LEU A 181 5.65 -5.04 -13.51
N GLN A 182 5.61 -6.01 -14.44
CA GLN A 182 5.90 -5.76 -15.85
C GLN A 182 5.05 -4.63 -16.46
N ASP A 183 3.72 -4.74 -16.39
CA ASP A 183 2.79 -3.75 -16.99
C ASP A 183 1.90 -3.06 -15.95
N LEU A 184 2.19 -3.25 -14.66
CA LEU A 184 1.40 -2.69 -13.58
C LEU A 184 2.26 -2.32 -12.37
N THR A 185 1.78 -1.36 -11.59
CA THR A 185 2.37 -0.92 -10.33
C THR A 185 1.32 -1.10 -9.25
N VAL A 186 1.68 -1.77 -8.17
CA VAL A 186 0.84 -1.88 -6.98
C VAL A 186 1.34 -0.91 -5.93
N ILE A 187 0.46 -0.13 -5.34
CA ILE A 187 0.79 0.75 -4.23
C ILE A 187 -0.07 0.36 -3.03
N ILE A 188 0.57 -0.10 -1.97
CA ILE A 188 -0.04 -0.42 -0.69
C ILE A 188 -0.08 0.85 0.16
N CYS A 189 -1.26 1.29 0.60
CA CYS A 189 -1.44 2.64 1.18
C CYS A 189 -2.50 2.69 2.27
N PRO A 190 -2.17 3.34 3.39
CA PRO A 190 -1.63 2.61 4.52
C PRO A 190 -2.48 1.36 4.81
N SER A 191 -1.89 0.18 4.63
CA SER A 191 -2.58 -1.10 4.79
C SER A 191 -1.96 -1.93 5.91
N ARG A 192 -2.78 -2.75 6.58
CA ARG A 192 -2.47 -3.53 7.78
C ARG A 192 -1.97 -2.71 8.96
N THR A 193 -2.68 -2.80 10.07
CA THR A 193 -2.31 -2.08 11.29
C THR A 193 -1.38 -2.93 12.12
N LEU A 194 -0.12 -2.51 12.25
CA LEU A 194 0.82 -3.06 13.21
C LEU A 194 0.60 -2.37 14.56
N ILE A 195 0.17 -3.14 15.56
CA ILE A 195 0.03 -2.65 16.93
C ILE A 195 1.36 -2.90 17.65
N TYR A 196 1.99 -1.82 18.10
CA TYR A 196 3.17 -1.87 18.94
C TYR A 196 2.77 -1.55 20.37
N ASP A 197 2.91 -2.55 21.25
CA ASP A 197 2.64 -2.49 22.68
C ASP A 197 3.97 -2.49 23.45
N GLY A 198 4.76 -1.45 23.22
CA GLY A 198 6.02 -1.21 23.93
C GLY A 198 6.07 0.24 24.42
N ASP A 199 6.99 0.53 25.36
CA ASP A 199 7.13 1.89 25.89
C ASP A 199 7.42 2.88 24.75
N VAL A 200 6.75 4.03 24.80
CA VAL A 200 6.93 5.14 23.85
C VAL A 200 8.39 5.61 23.82
N ASN A 201 9.12 5.43 24.93
CA ASN A 201 10.51 5.83 25.12
C ASN A 201 11.54 4.72 24.80
N ASP A 202 11.10 3.48 24.60
CA ASP A 202 11.99 2.38 24.25
C ASP A 202 12.29 2.38 22.74
N GLU A 203 13.45 1.81 22.39
CA GLU A 203 13.79 1.52 21.00
C GLU A 203 12.73 0.59 20.40
N ILE A 204 12.05 1.04 19.33
CA ILE A 204 10.92 0.32 18.75
C ILE A 204 11.41 -1.02 18.18
N LYS A 205 10.91 -2.16 18.68
CA LYS A 205 11.30 -3.50 18.18
C LYS A 205 10.22 -4.09 17.28
N LEU A 206 10.09 -3.58 16.06
CA LEU A 206 9.07 -4.10 15.13
C LEU A 206 9.39 -5.48 14.56
N GLN A 207 10.64 -5.94 14.63
CA GLN A 207 11.00 -7.30 14.22
C GLN A 207 10.13 -8.36 14.91
N GLU A 208 9.85 -8.20 16.21
CA GLU A 208 8.97 -9.11 16.96
C GLU A 208 7.49 -8.96 16.54
N VAL A 209 7.05 -7.73 16.29
CA VAL A 209 5.70 -7.43 15.77
C VAL A 209 5.48 -8.11 14.41
N TYR A 210 6.47 -8.10 13.52
CA TYR A 210 6.38 -8.80 12.24
C TYR A 210 6.45 -10.32 12.38
N LYS A 211 7.22 -10.85 13.33
CA LYS A 211 7.27 -12.30 13.56
C LYS A 211 5.95 -12.85 14.12
N SER A 212 5.18 -12.03 14.83
CA SER A 212 3.95 -12.46 15.49
C SER A 212 2.71 -12.42 14.60
N GLN A 213 2.70 -11.69 13.48
CA GLN A 213 1.48 -11.68 12.66
C GLN A 213 1.30 -12.98 11.89
N LYS A 214 0.01 -13.29 11.72
CA LYS A 214 -0.43 -14.37 10.87
C LYS A 214 -0.15 -14.03 9.39
N PRO A 215 0.37 -14.98 8.58
CA PRO A 215 0.45 -14.83 7.14
C PRO A 215 -0.96 -14.76 6.52
N ILE A 216 -1.06 -14.12 5.36
CA ILE A 216 -2.29 -14.05 4.57
C ILE A 216 -2.46 -15.39 3.83
N GLU A 217 -3.66 -15.98 3.94
CA GLU A 217 -4.01 -17.20 3.22
C GLU A 217 -4.34 -16.84 1.77
N LEU A 218 -3.37 -16.99 0.87
CA LEU A 218 -3.54 -16.58 -0.53
C LEU A 218 -4.16 -17.66 -1.43
N ASP A 219 -4.19 -18.93 -1.02
CA ASP A 219 -4.64 -20.06 -1.86
C ASP A 219 -6.16 -20.33 -1.77
N ILE A 220 -6.94 -19.30 -1.42
CA ILE A 220 -8.40 -19.34 -1.30
C ILE A 220 -9.01 -18.14 -2.04
N ASP A 221 -10.34 -18.04 -2.01
CA ASP A 221 -11.05 -16.88 -2.54
C ASP A 221 -10.52 -15.57 -1.90
N PRO A 222 -10.25 -14.51 -2.67
CA PRO A 222 -9.64 -13.30 -2.13
C PRO A 222 -10.53 -12.55 -1.13
N GLU A 223 -11.85 -12.61 -1.23
CA GLU A 223 -12.74 -12.01 -0.25
C GLU A 223 -12.79 -12.83 1.04
N GLU A 224 -12.70 -14.16 0.94
CA GLU A 224 -12.52 -15.07 2.08
C GLU A 224 -11.17 -14.82 2.77
N ALA A 225 -10.08 -14.69 2.00
CA ALA A 225 -8.74 -14.37 2.50
C ALA A 225 -8.72 -13.03 3.25
N LEU A 226 -9.41 -12.03 2.70
CA LEU A 226 -9.54 -10.71 3.31
C LEU A 226 -10.28 -10.78 4.66
N ASN A 227 -11.39 -11.52 4.75
CA ASN A 227 -12.08 -11.74 6.02
C ASN A 227 -11.21 -12.48 7.05
N LYS A 228 -10.49 -13.54 6.64
CA LYS A 228 -9.57 -14.28 7.52
C LYS A 228 -8.36 -13.48 7.97
N MET A 229 -7.94 -12.49 7.18
CA MET A 229 -6.89 -11.54 7.56
C MET A 229 -7.33 -10.71 8.77
N ALA A 230 -8.64 -10.42 8.89
CA ALA A 230 -9.26 -9.70 10.01
C ALA A 230 -8.59 -8.34 10.32
N ASP A 231 -8.18 -7.63 9.27
CA ASP A 231 -7.52 -6.32 9.34
C ASP A 231 -7.85 -5.51 8.08
N ASN A 232 -7.49 -4.23 8.07
CA ASN A 232 -7.72 -3.34 6.94
C ASN A 232 -6.72 -3.60 5.81
N LEU A 233 -7.20 -3.49 4.56
CA LEU A 233 -6.36 -3.51 3.37
C LEU A 233 -6.72 -2.33 2.47
N ALA A 234 -5.75 -1.52 2.09
CA ALA A 234 -5.96 -0.43 1.16
C ALA A 234 -4.77 -0.24 0.21
N GLY A 235 -5.08 0.14 -1.03
CA GLY A 235 -4.05 0.34 -2.04
C GLY A 235 -4.58 0.46 -3.46
N PHE A 236 -3.65 0.74 -4.36
CA PHE A 236 -3.86 0.94 -5.78
C PHE A 236 -3.28 -0.21 -6.59
N VAL A 237 -4.00 -0.61 -7.63
CA VAL A 237 -3.48 -1.38 -8.77
C VAL A 237 -3.56 -0.45 -9.98
N ILE A 238 -2.39 -0.07 -10.49
CA ILE A 238 -2.25 0.87 -11.61
C ILE A 238 -1.70 0.09 -12.80
N LYS A 239 -2.48 -0.08 -13.85
CA LYS A 239 -2.12 -0.84 -15.04
C LYS A 239 -1.95 0.09 -16.24
N LYS A 240 -0.87 -0.12 -17.00
CA LYS A 240 -0.72 0.49 -18.31
C LYS A 240 -1.60 -0.32 -19.29
N GLY A 241 -2.65 0.30 -19.81
CA GLY A 241 -3.56 -0.35 -20.76
C GLY A 241 -3.03 -0.33 -22.19
N ASP A 242 -3.44 -1.33 -22.97
CA ASP A 242 -3.17 -1.41 -24.42
C ASP A 242 -4.11 -0.51 -25.24
N ASP A 243 -5.12 0.07 -24.60
CA ASP A 243 -6.14 0.98 -25.14
C ASP A 243 -5.75 2.47 -25.06
N ASP A 244 -4.45 2.73 -24.89
CA ASP A 244 -3.88 4.05 -24.62
C ASP A 244 -4.48 4.75 -23.38
N GLN A 245 -4.81 3.97 -22.35
CA GLN A 245 -5.27 4.46 -21.06
C GLN A 245 -4.37 3.96 -19.93
N VAL A 246 -4.40 4.66 -18.80
CA VAL A 246 -3.94 4.13 -17.52
C VAL A 246 -5.17 3.73 -16.72
N HIS A 247 -5.28 2.44 -16.40
CA HIS A 247 -6.37 1.89 -15.57
C HIS A 247 -5.95 1.95 -14.11
N VAL A 248 -6.80 2.53 -13.26
CA VAL A 248 -6.54 2.64 -11.83
C VAL A 248 -7.70 2.04 -11.06
N THR A 249 -7.37 1.03 -10.25
CA THR A 249 -8.27 0.44 -9.26
C THR A 249 -7.74 0.76 -7.88
N TYR A 250 -8.52 1.46 -7.07
CA TYR A 250 -8.24 1.68 -5.66
C TYR A 250 -9.19 0.83 -4.83
N ILE A 251 -8.67 0.01 -3.92
CA ILE A 251 -9.45 -0.78 -2.98
C ILE A 251 -9.14 -0.27 -1.58
N ASN A 252 -10.17 -0.11 -0.75
CA ASN A 252 -10.06 0.19 0.67
C ASN A 252 -11.11 -0.64 1.43
N ALA A 253 -10.63 -1.72 2.03
CA ALA A 253 -11.37 -2.67 2.84
C ALA A 253 -11.15 -2.40 4.33
N ILE A 254 -12.26 -2.28 5.06
CA ILE A 254 -12.29 -1.90 6.47
C ILE A 254 -12.88 -3.06 7.26
N TYR A 255 -12.11 -3.58 8.21
CA TYR A 255 -12.53 -4.62 9.13
C TYR A 255 -13.22 -4.03 10.36
N ASP A 256 -14.43 -4.50 10.65
CA ASP A 256 -15.15 -4.18 11.87
C ASP A 256 -14.73 -5.10 13.01
N SER A 257 -13.81 -4.61 13.85
CA SER A 257 -13.34 -5.31 15.05
C SER A 257 -14.31 -5.20 16.25
N GLY A 258 -15.54 -4.72 16.03
CA GLY A 258 -16.54 -4.46 17.06
C GLY A 258 -16.47 -3.04 17.64
N ASN A 259 -15.57 -2.20 17.13
CA ASN A 259 -15.51 -0.77 17.43
C ASN A 259 -16.25 0.03 16.35
N SER A 260 -17.58 0.11 16.48
CA SER A 260 -18.45 0.77 15.50
C SER A 260 -18.10 2.24 15.22
N THR A 261 -17.51 2.94 16.19
CA THR A 261 -17.08 4.34 16.02
C THR A 261 -15.86 4.43 15.11
N GLU A 262 -14.82 3.62 15.34
CA GLU A 262 -13.63 3.57 14.48
C GLU A 262 -14.00 3.11 13.07
N THR A 263 -14.85 2.08 12.94
CA THR A 263 -15.36 1.60 11.64
C THR A 263 -16.09 2.72 10.88
N THR A 264 -16.99 3.45 11.54
CA THR A 264 -17.73 4.57 10.93
C THR A 264 -16.78 5.70 10.50
N GLN A 265 -15.77 6.02 11.30
CA GLN A 265 -14.76 7.03 10.96
C GLN A 265 -13.94 6.61 9.75
N ASN A 266 -13.49 5.36 9.69
CA ASN A 266 -12.73 4.82 8.55
C ASN A 266 -13.57 4.87 7.26
N ILE A 267 -14.86 4.52 7.31
CA ILE A 267 -15.75 4.59 6.14
C ILE A 267 -15.91 6.03 5.65
N ARG A 268 -16.07 7.01 6.57
CA ARG A 268 -16.11 8.43 6.21
C ARG A 268 -14.78 8.90 5.59
N GLN A 269 -13.66 8.46 6.16
CA GLN A 269 -12.33 8.77 5.64
C GLN A 269 -12.14 8.23 4.23
N ARG A 270 -12.57 7.00 3.94
CA ARG A 270 -12.55 6.40 2.59
C ARG A 270 -13.29 7.25 1.56
N ALA A 271 -14.46 7.79 1.90
CA ALA A 271 -15.19 8.69 1.01
C ALA A 271 -14.41 9.99 0.71
N HIS A 272 -13.69 10.52 1.71
CA HIS A 272 -12.82 11.69 1.52
C HIS A 272 -11.60 11.36 0.66
N GLU A 273 -11.00 10.17 0.85
CA GLU A 273 -9.90 9.67 0.02
C GLU A 273 -10.30 9.52 -1.44
N TYR A 274 -11.48 8.96 -1.74
CA TYR A 274 -11.99 8.90 -3.12
C TYR A 274 -12.04 10.27 -3.77
N THR A 275 -12.50 11.29 -3.03
CA THR A 275 -12.52 12.67 -3.53
C THR A 275 -11.11 13.19 -3.83
N LYS A 276 -10.13 12.92 -2.96
CA LYS A 276 -8.72 13.33 -3.18
C LYS A 276 -8.09 12.60 -4.38
N ILE A 277 -8.33 11.30 -4.50
CA ILE A 277 -7.89 10.45 -5.62
C ILE A 277 -8.39 11.02 -6.94
N LEU A 278 -9.70 11.25 -7.05
CA LEU A 278 -10.30 11.76 -8.29
C LEU A 278 -9.85 13.18 -8.63
N LYS A 279 -9.67 14.05 -7.62
CA LYS A 279 -9.09 15.39 -7.84
C LYS A 279 -7.66 15.32 -8.37
N LEU A 280 -6.84 14.38 -7.86
CA LEU A 280 -5.48 14.17 -8.35
C LEU A 280 -5.49 13.66 -9.80
N ALA A 281 -6.37 12.71 -10.12
CA ALA A 281 -6.57 12.23 -11.48
C ALA A 281 -6.94 13.39 -12.44
N GLN A 282 -7.88 14.26 -12.05
CA GLN A 282 -8.27 15.44 -12.84
C GLN A 282 -7.11 16.43 -13.06
N ARG A 283 -6.26 16.64 -12.05
CA ARG A 283 -5.06 17.48 -12.18
C ARG A 283 -4.07 16.89 -13.19
N ILE A 284 -3.80 15.58 -13.11
CA ILE A 284 -2.96 14.86 -14.07
C ILE A 284 -3.52 14.99 -15.50
N ILE A 285 -4.84 14.90 -15.67
CA ILE A 285 -5.49 15.09 -16.96
C ILE A 285 -5.37 16.53 -17.45
N SER A 286 -5.54 17.51 -16.56
CA SER A 286 -5.60 18.94 -16.92
C SER A 286 -4.25 19.58 -17.19
N ASN A 287 -3.15 19.05 -16.64
CA ASN A 287 -1.78 19.51 -16.91
C ASN A 287 -1.35 19.40 -18.40
N GLU A 288 -2.18 18.77 -19.23
CA GLU A 288 -2.03 18.66 -20.69
C GLU A 288 -2.58 19.89 -21.44
N VAL A 289 -3.59 20.58 -20.92
CA VAL A 289 -4.24 21.71 -21.62
C VAL A 289 -3.34 22.95 -21.70
N SER A 290 -2.46 23.12 -20.73
CA SER A 290 -1.52 24.25 -20.64
C SER A 290 -0.23 24.07 -21.45
N THR A 291 0.06 22.86 -21.95
CA THR A 291 1.27 22.58 -22.74
C THR A 291 1.03 22.57 -24.25
N ILE A 292 -0.23 22.49 -24.70
CA ILE A 292 -0.60 22.54 -26.12
C ILE A 292 -0.88 23.98 -26.61
N SER A 293 -0.90 24.96 -25.68
CA SER A 293 -1.25 26.37 -25.96
C SER A 293 -0.06 27.35 -26.03
N ASN A 294 1.18 26.86 -26.21
CA ASN A 294 2.37 27.69 -26.47
C ASN A 294 3.06 27.34 -27.78
#